data_AF-A0A811RZW4-F1
#
_entry.id   AF-A0A811RZW4-F1
#
_cell.length_a   1.000
_cell.length_b   1.000
_cell.length_c   1.000
_cell.angle_alpha   90.00
_cell.angle_beta   90.00
_cell.angle_gamma   90.00
#
_symmetry.space_group_name_H-M   'P 1'
#
loop_
_entity.id
_entity.type
_entity.pdbx_description
1 polymer ?
#
loop_
_entity_poly.entity_id
_entity_poly.type
_entity_poly.pdbx_seq_one_letter_code
_entity_poly.pdbx_strand_id
1 'polypeptide(L)' 'MASSSKTEAASSAPSLDAFRDGTSNLPLVDCSKCGAQLIGLVSKQDKSFGQRFYKCPLINHFYMWEDQYVEYLIGKSKLP' A
#
# COMPACT_ATOMS: atom_id res chain seq x y z
N MET A 1 -22.09 10.76 38.86
CA MET A 1 -22.51 10.27 37.53
C MET A 1 -22.03 11.28 36.49
N ALA A 2 -21.64 10.79 35.31
CA ALA A 2 -21.17 11.47 34.10
C ALA A 2 -19.68 11.86 34.00
N SER A 3 -18.99 11.20 33.06
CA SER A 3 -17.92 11.73 32.20
C SER A 3 -17.65 10.65 31.13
N SER A 4 -18.45 10.64 30.07
CA SER A 4 -18.12 11.26 28.77
C SER A 4 -16.96 10.55 28.07
N SER A 5 -17.29 9.45 27.39
CA SER A 5 -16.42 8.81 26.40
C SER A 5 -16.27 9.75 25.21
N LYS A 6 -15.09 10.35 25.06
CA LYS A 6 -14.74 11.15 23.89
C LYS A 6 -14.51 10.21 22.71
N THR A 7 -15.43 10.27 21.76
CA THR A 7 -15.27 9.88 20.36
C THR A 7 -14.17 10.72 19.75
N GLU A 8 -13.09 10.12 19.24
CA GLU A 8 -12.14 10.83 18.37
C GLU A 8 -11.81 10.01 17.11
N ALA A 9 -12.06 10.69 15.99
CA ALA A 9 -11.52 10.47 14.65
C ALA A 9 -11.73 9.08 14.03
N ALA A 10 -12.91 8.88 13.45
CA ALA A 10 -12.98 8.16 12.18
C ALA A 10 -12.21 8.98 11.14
N SER A 11 -10.89 8.82 11.09
CA SER A 11 -10.16 9.01 9.85
C SER A 11 -10.76 7.98 8.91
N SER A 12 -11.60 8.45 7.99
CA SER A 12 -12.02 7.70 6.80
C SER A 12 -10.81 7.48 5.87
N ALA A 13 -9.69 7.01 6.43
CA ALA A 13 -8.73 6.24 5.69
C ALA A 13 -9.46 4.93 5.38
N PRO A 14 -9.54 4.52 4.10
CA PRO A 14 -10.04 3.18 3.76
C PRO A 14 -9.31 2.16 4.65
N SER A 15 -10.06 1.44 5.47
CA SER A 15 -9.53 0.55 6.50
C SER A 15 -8.55 -0.42 5.83
N LEU A 16 -7.26 -0.23 6.11
CA LEU A 16 -6.15 -1.04 5.60
C LEU A 16 -6.32 -2.53 5.98
N ASP A 17 -7.21 -2.81 6.94
CA ASP A 17 -7.66 -4.13 7.37
C ASP A 17 -8.26 -4.97 6.25
N ALA A 18 -8.93 -4.36 5.25
CA ALA A 18 -9.50 -5.09 4.11
C ALA A 18 -8.43 -5.72 3.20
N PHE A 19 -7.20 -5.19 3.22
CA PHE A 19 -6.06 -5.71 2.46
C PHE A 19 -5.07 -6.49 3.33
N ARG A 20 -5.33 -6.57 4.65
CA ARG A 20 -4.44 -7.16 5.67
C ARG A 20 -4.78 -8.60 6.03
N ASP A 21 -5.79 -9.19 5.41
CA ASP A 21 -6.15 -10.60 5.59
C ASP A 21 -5.07 -11.50 4.99
N GLY A 22 -4.07 -11.87 5.81
CA GLY A 22 -3.21 -13.08 5.79
C GLY A 22 -2.39 -13.45 4.53
N THR A 23 -2.76 -12.89 3.39
CA THR A 23 -2.43 -13.23 2.01
C THR A 23 -2.66 -11.97 1.19
N SER A 24 -2.00 -10.87 1.58
CA SER A 24 -2.07 -9.56 0.94
C SER A 24 -1.49 -9.59 -0.48
N ASN A 25 -2.24 -10.20 -1.40
CA ASN A 25 -2.00 -10.13 -2.83
C ASN A 25 -2.57 -8.79 -3.32
N LEU A 26 -1.90 -7.70 -2.92
CA LEU A 26 -2.15 -6.40 -3.52
C LEU A 26 -1.98 -6.53 -5.04
N PRO A 27 -2.97 -6.08 -5.85
CA PRO A 27 -2.91 -6.24 -7.28
C PRO A 27 -1.66 -5.53 -7.81
N LEU A 28 -0.77 -6.29 -8.43
CA LEU A 28 0.47 -5.78 -9.03
C LEU A 28 0.12 -5.16 -10.38
N VAL A 29 0.17 -3.83 -10.47
CA VAL A 29 -0.08 -3.10 -11.71
C VAL A 29 1.15 -3.15 -12.62
N ASP A 30 0.93 -2.93 -13.90
CA ASP A 30 2.01 -2.84 -14.88
C ASP A 30 2.79 -1.53 -14.74
N CYS A 31 4.10 -1.62 -14.92
CA CYS A 31 4.97 -0.46 -14.92
C CYS A 31 4.67 0.42 -16.14
N SER A 32 4.31 1.69 -15.92
CA SER A 32 3.98 2.65 -16.98
C SER A 32 5.11 2.92 -17.99
N LYS A 33 6.35 2.53 -17.68
CA LYS A 33 7.52 2.74 -18.55
C LYS A 33 7.83 1.56 -19.48
N CYS A 34 7.55 0.34 -19.05
CA CYS A 34 7.97 -0.86 -19.79
C CYS A 34 6.88 -1.94 -19.90
N GLY A 35 5.71 -1.74 -19.30
CA GLY A 35 4.59 -2.68 -19.34
C GLY A 35 4.80 -3.97 -18.53
N ALA A 36 5.94 -4.13 -17.85
CA ALA A 36 6.15 -5.29 -16.99
C ALA A 36 5.42 -5.14 -15.65
N GLN A 37 4.85 -6.24 -15.17
CA GLN A 37 4.20 -6.30 -13.87
C GLN A 37 5.20 -5.93 -12.76
N LEU A 38 4.79 -5.01 -11.88
CA LEU A 38 5.58 -4.63 -10.72
C LEU A 38 5.74 -5.83 -9.78
N ILE A 39 6.81 -5.83 -8.97
CA ILE A 39 7.03 -6.83 -7.94
C ILE A 39 7.08 -6.16 -6.56
N GLY A 40 6.48 -6.82 -5.57
CA GLY A 40 6.58 -6.43 -4.16
C GLY A 40 7.80 -7.08 -3.50
N LEU A 41 8.62 -6.29 -2.84
CA LEU A 41 9.80 -6.73 -2.08
C LEU A 41 9.77 -6.16 -0.67
N VAL A 42 10.40 -6.86 0.26
CA VAL A 42 10.56 -6.37 1.63
C VAL A 42 11.95 -5.74 1.77
N SER A 43 11.99 -4.51 2.25
CA SER A 43 13.24 -3.80 2.53
C SER A 43 13.97 -4.48 3.69
N LYS A 44 15.28 -4.66 3.49
CA LYS A 44 16.21 -5.21 4.47
C LYS A 44 17.14 -4.12 5.05
N GLN A 45 16.85 -2.85 4.78
CA GLN A 45 17.66 -1.74 5.29
C GLN A 45 17.25 -1.45 6.73
N ASP A 46 18.20 -1.12 7.62
CA ASP A 46 17.93 -0.89 9.05
C ASP A 46 16.78 0.10 9.32
N LYS A 47 16.69 1.19 8.54
CA LYS A 47 15.67 2.24 8.73
C LYS A 47 14.28 1.85 8.23
N SER A 48 14.19 0.88 7.32
CA SER A 48 12.94 0.47 6.66
C SER A 48 12.76 -1.04 6.73
N PHE A 49 13.38 -1.69 7.71
CA PHE A 49 13.41 -3.15 7.82
C PHE A 49 12.00 -3.69 7.99
N GLY A 50 11.63 -4.65 7.13
CA GLY A 50 10.28 -5.24 7.15
C GLY A 50 9.23 -4.44 6.38
N GLN A 51 9.55 -3.22 5.91
CA GLN A 51 8.62 -2.45 5.07
C GLN A 51 8.60 -3.00 3.64
N ARG A 52 7.41 -3.16 3.08
CA ARG A 52 7.24 -3.62 1.71
C ARG A 52 7.25 -2.44 0.73
N PHE A 53 7.90 -2.63 -0.41
CA PHE A 53 7.95 -1.67 -1.50
C PHE A 53 7.77 -2.36 -2.84
N TYR A 54 7.28 -1.61 -3.81
CA TYR A 54 7.04 -2.08 -5.15
C TYR A 54 8.09 -1.51 -6.10
N LYS A 55 8.64 -2.34 -6.97
CA LYS A 55 9.59 -1.91 -8.00
C LYS A 55 9.35 -2.63 -9.32
N CYS A 56 9.84 -2.05 -10.41
CA CYS A 56 9.85 -2.74 -11.68
C CYS A 56 11.04 -3.70 -11.76
N PRO A 57 10.84 -4.99 -12.11
CA PRO A 57 11.94 -5.95 -12.23
C PRO A 57 12.84 -5.70 -13.45
N LEU A 58 12.29 -5.19 -14.56
CA LEU A 58 13.06 -5.02 -15.81
C LEU A 58 14.01 -3.82 -15.76
N ILE A 59 13.50 -2.66 -15.35
CA ILE A 59 14.29 -1.42 -15.28
C ILE A 59 14.90 -1.20 -13.89
N ASN A 60 14.69 -2.14 -12.96
CA ASN A 60 15.10 -2.10 -11.56
C ASN A 60 14.75 -0.76 -10.85
N HIS A 61 13.65 -0.14 -11.26
CA HIS A 61 13.24 1.19 -10.81
C HIS A 61 12.30 1.07 -9.62
N PHE A 62 12.65 1.73 -8.51
CA PHE A 62 11.78 1.87 -7.34
C PHE A 62 10.50 2.61 -7.71
N TYR A 63 9.34 2.05 -7.39
CA TYR A 63 8.05 2.65 -7.72
C TYR A 63 7.51 3.44 -6.53
N MET A 64 7.11 2.74 -5.46
CA MET A 64 6.61 3.35 -4.22
C MET A 64 6.58 2.32 -3.08
N TRP A 65 6.47 2.81 -1.85
CA TRP A 65 6.24 1.97 -0.67
C TRP A 65 4.82 1.41 -0.65
N GLU A 66 4.60 0.34 0.13
CA GLU A 66 3.29 -0.31 0.21
C GLU A 66 2.18 0.62 0.67
N ASP A 67 2.39 1.45 1.69
CA ASP A 67 1.37 2.41 2.14
C ASP A 67 0.91 3.33 1.00
N GLN A 68 1.86 3.86 0.22
CA GLN A 68 1.58 4.71 -0.95
C GLN A 68 0.93 3.92 -2.09
N TYR A 69 1.32 2.66 -2.26
CA TYR A 69 0.77 1.78 -3.29
C TYR A 69 -0.69 1.45 -3.01
N VAL A 70 -1.04 1.20 -1.75
CA VAL A 70 -2.41 0.96 -1.31
C VAL A 70 -3.27 2.19 -1.59
N GLU A 71 -2.80 3.39 -1.20
CA GLU A 71 -3.50 4.64 -1.52
C GLU A 71 -3.70 4.85 -3.03
N TYR A 72 -2.67 4.57 -3.83
CA TYR A 72 -2.76 4.61 -5.29
C TYR A 72 -3.84 3.65 -5.82
N LEU A 73 -3.87 2.42 -5.32
CA LEU A 73 -4.87 1.43 -5.73
C LEU A 73 -6.28 1.83 -5.33
N ILE A 74 -6.48 2.40 -4.14
CA ILE A 74 -7.79 2.90 -3.69
C ILE A 74 -8.23 4.11 -4.52
N GLY A 75 -7.30 5.00 -4.88
CA GLY A 75 -7.57 6.10 -5.80
C GLY A 75 -7.98 5.60 -7.19
N LYS A 76 -7.32 4.54 -7.68
CA LYS A 76 -7.58 3.96 -9.01
C LYS A 76 -8.88 3.15 -9.06
N SER A 77 -9.25 2.46 -7.98
CA SER A 77 -10.50 1.68 -7.90
C SER A 77 -11.76 2.55 -7.76
N LYS A 78 -11.61 3.87 -7.58
CA LYS A 78 -12.70 4.86 -7.60
C LYS A 78 -12.98 5.47 -8.98
N LEU A 79 -12.30 5.04 -10.04
CA LEU A 79 -12.60 5.51 -11.41
C LEU A 79 -13.75 4.66 -12.02
N PRO A 80 -14.91 5.26 -12.35
CA PRO A 80 -16.04 4.59 -12.99
C PRO A 80 -15.78 4.21 -14.45
#